data_AF-A0A401T9V7-F1
#
_entry.id   AF-A0A401T9V7-F1
#
_cell.length_a   1.000
_cell.length_b   1.000
_cell.length_c   1.000
_cell.angle_alpha   90.00
_cell.angle_beta   90.00
_cell.angle_gamma   90.00
#
_symmetry.space_group_name_H-M   'P 1'
#
loop_
_entity.id
_entity.type
_entity.pdbx_description
1 polymer ?
#
loop_
_entity_poly.entity_id
_entity_poly.type
_entity_poly.pdbx_seq_one_letter_code
_entity_poly.pdbx_strand_id
1 'polypeptide(L)' 'MDREAREEYLVVIQAKDMGGHMGGLSGTTKVTITLTDVNDNPPKFPQ' A
#
# COMPACT_ATOMS: atom_id res chain seq x y z
N MET A 1 -8.34 5.69 -4.25
CA MET A 1 -7.90 4.27 -4.36
C MET A 1 -9.15 3.49 -4.68
N ASP A 2 -9.06 2.51 -5.59
CA ASP A 2 -10.21 1.76 -6.11
C ASP A 2 -9.94 0.27 -5.83
N ARG A 3 -10.80 -0.36 -5.02
CA ARG A 3 -10.62 -1.76 -4.61
C ARG A 3 -10.93 -2.69 -5.77
N GLU A 4 -11.92 -2.36 -6.59
CA GLU A 4 -12.35 -3.13 -7.76
C GLU A 4 -11.26 -3.18 -8.82
N ALA A 5 -10.45 -2.12 -8.94
CA ALA A 5 -9.27 -2.12 -9.80
C ALA A 5 -8.06 -2.83 -9.16
N ARG A 6 -7.84 -2.68 -7.85
CA ARG A 6 -6.71 -3.29 -7.13
C ARG A 6 -6.91 -3.31 -5.62
N GLU A 7 -6.96 -4.52 -5.05
CA GLU A 7 -7.23 -4.73 -3.63
C GLU A 7 -6.00 -4.59 -2.69
N GLU A 8 -4.78 -4.82 -3.19
CA GLU A 8 -3.56 -4.89 -2.36
C GLU A 8 -2.36 -4.14 -2.95
N TYR A 9 -1.59 -3.52 -2.06
CA TYR A 9 -0.30 -2.89 -2.38
C TYR A 9 0.80 -3.44 -1.46
N LEU A 10 1.88 -3.92 -2.06
CA LEU A 10 3.11 -4.27 -1.35
C LEU A 10 4.11 -3.12 -1.48
N VAL A 11 4.48 -2.52 -0.36
CA VAL A 11 5.40 -1.38 -0.30
C VAL A 11 6.67 -1.79 0.45
N VAL A 12 7.83 -1.36 -0.05
CA VAL A 12 9.10 -1.50 0.68
C VAL A 12 9.39 -0.19 1.39
N ILE A 13 9.55 -0.25 2.71
CA ILE A 13 9.93 0.88 3.55
C ILE A 13 11.40 0.75 3.90
N GLN A 14 12.16 1.85 3.80
CA GLN A 14 13.52 1.94 4.29
C GLN A 14 13.59 2.95 5.44
N ALA A 15 14.17 2.52 6.56
CA ALA A 15 14.57 3.40 7.65
C ALA A 15 16.09 3.59 7.63
N LYS A 16 16.55 4.82 7.87
CA LYS A 16 17.97 5.18 7.98
C LYS A 16 18.21 5.87 9.32
N ASP A 17 19.28 5.52 10.00
CA ASP A 17 19.73 6.24 11.19
C ASP A 17 20.70 7.39 10.83
N MET A 18 21.24 8.07 11.86
CA MET A 18 22.18 9.20 11.71
C MET A 18 21.69 10.30 10.76
N GLY A 19 20.37 10.48 10.61
CA GLY A 19 19.79 11.44 9.65
C GLY A 19 20.16 11.15 8.19
N GLY A 20 20.60 9.93 7.87
CA GLY A 20 21.04 9.53 6.54
C GLY A 20 22.46 9.95 6.16
N HIS A 21 23.29 10.38 7.12
CA HIS A 21 24.70 10.73 6.86
C HIS A 21 25.54 9.51 6.50
N MET A 22 26.70 9.76 5.86
CA MET A 22 27.67 8.71 5.56
C MET A 22 28.13 8.00 6.84
N GLY A 23 28.04 6.67 6.84
CA GLY A 23 28.33 5.82 8.00
C GLY A 23 27.09 5.34 8.76
N GLY A 24 25.91 5.92 8.51
CA GLY A 24 24.66 5.44 9.08
C GLY A 24 24.21 4.08 8.52
N LEU A 25 23.48 3.33 9.33
CA LEU A 25 22.87 2.07 8.97
C LEU A 25 21.48 2.29 8.36
N SER A 26 21.05 1.33 7.55
CA SER A 26 19.69 1.30 7.02
C SER A 26 19.08 -0.08 7.15
N GLY A 27 17.78 -0.12 7.45
CA GLY A 27 16.98 -1.34 7.44
C GLY A 27 15.82 -1.20 6.47
N THR A 28 15.38 -2.32 5.89
CA THR A 28 14.21 -2.36 5.01
C THR A 28 13.20 -3.37 5.49
N THR A 29 11.92 -3.06 5.32
CA THR A 29 10.82 -4.01 5.56
C THR A 29 9.76 -3.89 4.48
N LYS A 30 8.97 -4.95 4.30
CA LYS A 30 7.81 -4.96 3.42
C LYS A 30 6.55 -4.71 4.23
N VAL A 31 5.68 -3.84 3.73
CA VAL A 31 4.36 -3.56 4.30
C VAL A 31 3.30 -3.89 3.26
N THR A 32 2.34 -4.71 3.66
CA THR A 32 1.16 -5.03 2.87
C THR A 32 0.02 -4.11 3.27
N ILE A 33 -0.54 -3.39 2.29
CA ILE A 33 -1.69 -2.52 2.47
C ILE A 33 -2.88 -3.16 1.75
N THR A 34 -3.92 -3.46 2.50
CA THR A 34 -5.18 -4.00 1.98
C THR A 34 -6.24 -2.91 1.95
N LEU A 35 -6.96 -2.79 0.83
CA LEU A 35 -8.09 -1.86 0.72
C LEU A 35 -9.36 -2.52 1.24
N THR A 36 -10.03 -1.85 2.16
CA THR A 36 -11.37 -2.25 2.62
C THR A 36 -12.41 -1.88 1.57
N ASP A 37 -13.44 -2.71 1.45
CA ASP A 37 -14.54 -2.46 0.52
C ASP A 37 -15.40 -1.28 0.92
N VAL A 38 -15.99 -0.64 -0.09
CA VAL A 38 -17.14 0.24 0.07
C VAL A 38 -18.15 -0.14 -1.00
N ASN A 39 -19.42 -0.24 -0.64
CA ASN A 39 -20.48 -0.55 -1.61
C ASN A 39 -20.80 0.69 -2.47
N ASP A 40 -19.94 1.01 -3.43
CA ASP A 40 -20.06 2.14 -4.35
C ASP A 40 -20.52 1.73 -5.77
N ASN A 41 -20.69 0.43 -6.02
CA ASN A 41 -21.17 -0.12 -7.28
C ASN A 41 -22.65 -0.54 -7.19
N PRO A 42 -23.59 0.26 -7.73
CA PRO A 42 -25.01 -0.08 -7.70
C PRO A 42 -25.33 -1.27 -8.62
N PRO A 43 -26.39 -2.04 -8.32
CA PRO A 43 -26.80 -3.17 -9.14
C PRO A 43 -27.20 -2.74 -10.56
N LYS A 44 -26.86 -3.58 -11.55
CA LYS A 44 -27.26 -3.41 -12.95
C LYS A 44 -28.05 -4.63 -13.39
N PHE A 45 -29.26 -4.41 -13.91
CA PHE A 45 -30.12 -5.48 -14.42
C PHE A 45 -29.99 -5.58 -15.95
N PRO A 46 -29.80 -6.79 -16.52
CA PRO A 46 -29.87 -7.00 -17.96
C PRO A 46 -31.29 -6.77 -18.50
N GLN A 47 -31.41 -6.32 -19.75
CA GLN A 47 -32.69 -6.19 -20.48
C GLN A 47 -33.14 -7.51 -21.10
#